data_AF-A0A2R6F764-F1
#
_entry.id   AF-A0A2R6F764-F1
#
_cell.length_a   1.000
_cell.length_b   1.000
_cell.length_c   1.000
_cell.angle_alpha   90.00
_cell.angle_beta   90.00
_cell.angle_gamma   90.00
#
_symmetry.space_group_name_H-M   'P 1'
#
loop_
_entity.id
_entity.type
_entity.pdbx_description
1 polymer ?
#
loop_
_entity_poly.entity_id
_entity_poly.type
_entity_poly.pdbx_seq_one_letter_code
_entity_poly.pdbx_strand_id
1 'polypeptide(L)'
;METAIRTGTMQVTVLCLVAAGTLLALGAAGIPASPALLLFLLALSAGLYYTRPDASAGTVLGLDVDSLLSTLWLAPALAAFTVLLEPTASTEELRALGGIVGLAGMLNYFLRPIYLLGYSLVEAVQEWGRESPNR
;
A
#
# COMPACT_ATOMS: atom_id res chain seq x y z
N MET A 1 -11.98 16.09 -3.61
CA MET A 1 -10.76 15.51 -4.24
C MET A 1 -9.67 15.27 -3.20
N GLU A 2 -9.42 16.25 -2.33
CA GLU A 2 -8.49 16.17 -1.20
C GLU A 2 -8.71 14.95 -0.28
N THR A 3 -9.96 14.66 0.10
CA THR A 3 -10.32 13.49 0.93
C THR A 3 -9.97 12.16 0.29
N ALA A 4 -10.17 12.01 -1.03
CA ALA A 4 -9.84 10.78 -1.75
C ALA A 4 -8.32 10.54 -1.80
N ILE A 5 -7.52 11.60 -2.02
CA ILE A 5 -6.05 11.53 -2.00
C ILE A 5 -5.56 11.21 -0.59
N ARG A 6 -6.17 11.84 0.42
CA ARG A 6 -5.86 11.63 1.83
C ARG A 6 -6.07 10.19 2.27
N THR A 7 -7.15 9.56 1.80
CA THR A 7 -7.47 8.15 2.05
C THR A 7 -6.59 7.21 1.22
N GLY A 8 -6.43 7.46 -0.07
CA GLY A 8 -5.62 6.61 -0.95
C GLY A 8 -4.13 6.57 -0.57
N THR A 9 -3.54 7.72 -0.22
CA THR A 9 -2.14 7.78 0.25
C THR A 9 -1.96 7.01 1.57
N MET A 10 -2.94 7.07 2.47
CA MET A 10 -2.90 6.33 3.72
C MET A 10 -3.04 4.81 3.50
N GLN A 11 -3.94 4.39 2.61
CA GLN A 11 -4.07 2.99 2.20
C GLN A 11 -2.75 2.44 1.63
N VAL A 12 -2.11 3.17 0.72
CA VAL A 12 -0.81 2.76 0.14
C VAL A 12 0.24 2.57 1.24
N THR A 13 0.36 3.51 2.17
CA THR A 13 1.27 3.36 3.31
C THR A 13 0.94 2.11 4.13
N VAL A 14 -0.33 1.89 4.48
CA VAL A 14 -0.72 0.70 5.26
C VAL A 14 -0.42 -0.60 4.51
N LEU A 15 -0.70 -0.65 3.20
CA LEU A 15 -0.39 -1.81 2.37
C LEU A 15 1.11 -2.11 2.34
N CYS A 16 1.93 -1.08 2.16
CA CYS A 16 3.39 -1.22 2.22
C CYS A 16 3.83 -1.73 3.59
N LEU A 17 3.30 -1.21 4.69
CA LEU A 17 3.69 -1.64 6.04
C LEU A 17 3.27 -3.08 6.35
N VAL A 18 2.09 -3.50 5.92
CA VAL A 18 1.61 -4.88 6.11
C VAL A 18 2.41 -5.85 5.24
N ALA A 19 2.71 -5.48 3.98
CA ALA A 19 3.58 -6.26 3.12
C ALA A 19 4.99 -6.37 3.70
N ALA A 20 5.57 -5.25 4.16
CA ALA A 20 6.87 -5.20 4.82
C ALA A 20 6.90 -6.10 6.07
N GLY A 21 5.91 -5.98 6.96
CA GLY A 21 5.79 -6.83 8.14
C GLY A 21 5.68 -8.31 7.79
N THR A 22 4.95 -8.64 6.72
CA THR A 22 4.84 -10.02 6.22
C THR A 22 6.19 -10.56 5.76
N LEU A 23 6.92 -9.82 4.93
CA LEU A 23 8.25 -10.21 4.44
C LEU A 23 9.27 -10.34 5.57
N LEU A 24 9.27 -9.38 6.50
CA LEU A 24 10.11 -9.41 7.70
C LEU A 24 9.81 -10.64 8.56
N ALA A 25 8.53 -10.95 8.79
CA ALA A 25 8.12 -12.12 9.57
C ALA A 25 8.54 -13.44 8.90
N LEU A 26 8.38 -13.55 7.58
CA LEU A 26 8.81 -14.72 6.80
C LEU A 26 10.34 -14.90 6.86
N GLY A 27 11.09 -13.82 6.65
CA GLY A 27 12.55 -13.85 6.76
C GLY A 27 13.01 -14.16 8.18
N ALA A 28 12.36 -13.62 9.21
CA ALA A 28 12.59 -13.93 10.63
C ALA A 28 12.31 -15.41 10.96
N ALA A 29 11.27 -15.99 10.34
CA ALA A 29 10.94 -17.41 10.45
C ALA A 29 11.89 -18.34 9.68
N GLY A 30 12.89 -17.80 8.98
CA GLY A 30 13.86 -18.58 8.22
C GLY A 30 13.32 -19.12 6.89
N ILE A 31 12.24 -18.53 6.36
CA ILE A 31 11.62 -18.95 5.10
C ILE A 31 12.25 -18.14 3.95
N PRO A 32 13.05 -18.76 3.04
CA PRO A 32 13.61 -18.08 1.89
C PRO A 32 12.56 -17.85 0.79
N ALA A 33 12.87 -16.98 -0.17
CA ALA A 33 12.09 -16.85 -1.38
C ALA A 33 12.07 -18.19 -2.14
N SER A 34 10.88 -18.56 -2.62
CA SER A 34 10.68 -19.77 -3.41
C SER A 34 9.40 -19.65 -4.23
N PRO A 35 9.27 -20.42 -5.33
CA PRO A 35 8.02 -20.50 -6.08
C PRO A 35 6.83 -20.94 -5.21
N ALA A 36 7.06 -21.82 -4.22
CA ALA A 36 6.02 -22.25 -3.29
C ALA A 36 5.53 -21.09 -2.40
N LEU A 37 6.45 -20.26 -1.88
CA LEU A 37 6.10 -19.07 -1.11
C LEU A 37 5.34 -18.05 -1.96
N LEU A 38 5.78 -17.82 -3.20
CA LEU A 38 5.10 -16.95 -4.15
C LEU A 38 3.64 -17.38 -4.36
N LEU A 39 3.43 -18.66 -4.69
CA LEU A 39 2.10 -19.23 -4.89
C LEU A 39 1.25 -19.13 -3.62
N PHE A 40 1.84 -19.38 -2.45
CA PHE A 40 1.16 -19.23 -1.17
C PHE A 40 0.69 -17.79 -0.94
N LEU A 41 1.54 -16.79 -1.18
CA LEU A 41 1.17 -15.37 -1.01
C LEU A 41 0.08 -14.93 -1.99
N LEU A 42 0.14 -15.40 -3.24
CA LEU A 42 -0.91 -15.15 -4.23
C LEU A 42 -2.23 -15.84 -3.84
N ALA A 43 -2.18 -17.09 -3.39
CA ALA A 43 -3.35 -17.81 -2.90
C ALA A 43 -3.94 -17.13 -1.65
N LEU A 44 -3.09 -16.63 -0.75
CA LEU A 44 -3.51 -15.86 0.42
C LEU A 44 -4.19 -14.56 0.00
N SER A 45 -3.61 -13.83 -0.96
CA SER A 45 -4.22 -12.61 -1.49
C SER A 45 -5.60 -12.89 -2.11
N ALA A 46 -5.70 -13.92 -2.95
CA ALA A 46 -6.96 -14.34 -3.56
C ALA A 46 -7.98 -14.79 -2.50
N GLY A 47 -7.55 -15.57 -1.52
CA GLY A 47 -8.38 -16.01 -0.40
C GLY A 47 -8.96 -14.83 0.37
N LEU A 48 -8.11 -13.87 0.77
CA LEU A 48 -8.54 -12.64 1.44
C LEU A 48 -9.48 -11.79 0.59
N TYR A 49 -9.28 -11.77 -0.73
CA TYR A 49 -10.19 -11.08 -1.64
C TYR A 49 -11.59 -11.70 -1.63
N TYR A 50 -11.69 -13.04 -1.67
CA TYR A 50 -12.98 -13.74 -1.64
C TYR A 50 -13.65 -13.73 -0.28
N THR A 51 -12.88 -13.74 0.82
CA THR A 51 -13.40 -13.68 2.19
C THR A 51 -13.48 -12.25 2.71
N ARG A 52 -13.32 -11.24 1.85
CA ARG A 52 -13.36 -9.84 2.27
C ARG A 52 -14.73 -9.55 2.91
N PRO A 53 -14.77 -8.96 4.10
CA PRO A 53 -16.05 -8.62 4.72
C PRO A 53 -16.73 -7.50 3.92
N ASP A 54 -18.05 -7.56 3.83
CA ASP A 54 -18.85 -6.41 3.38
C ASP A 54 -18.70 -5.30 4.44
N ALA A 55 -18.04 -4.21 4.01
CA ALA A 55 -17.69 -3.05 4.82
C ALA A 55 -18.88 -2.56 5.66
N SER A 56 -18.77 -2.74 6.98
CA SER A 56 -19.78 -2.34 7.97
C SER A 56 -19.17 -1.95 9.33
N ALA A 57 -17.85 -1.87 9.42
CA ALA A 57 -17.12 -1.51 10.64
C ALA A 57 -17.07 0.01 10.85
N GLY A 58 -17.29 0.81 9.82
CA GLY A 58 -17.31 2.26 9.87
C GLY A 58 -15.95 2.89 10.20
N THR A 59 -15.99 4.07 10.81
CA THR A 59 -14.78 4.80 11.23
C THR A 59 -14.49 4.49 12.70
N VAL A 60 -13.30 3.96 12.99
CA VAL A 60 -12.82 3.66 14.35
C VAL A 60 -11.58 4.49 14.63
N LEU A 61 -11.55 5.26 15.72
CA LEU A 61 -10.43 6.14 16.10
C LEU A 61 -10.03 7.15 14.98
N GLY A 62 -10.99 7.58 14.16
CA GLY A 62 -10.73 8.48 13.02
C GLY A 62 -10.08 7.80 11.81
N LEU A 63 -9.91 6.48 11.83
CA LEU A 63 -9.49 5.67 10.69
C LEU A 63 -10.71 5.05 10.02
N ASP A 64 -10.78 5.19 8.70
CA ASP A 64 -11.77 4.53 7.86
C ASP A 64 -11.37 3.04 7.70
N VAL A 65 -11.85 2.22 8.64
CA VAL A 65 -11.49 0.79 8.73
C VAL A 65 -12.07 0.02 7.57
N ASP A 66 -13.28 0.37 7.13
CA ASP A 66 -13.95 -0.23 5.99
C ASP A 66 -13.11 -0.10 4.71
N SER A 67 -12.61 1.11 4.48
CA SER A 67 -11.74 1.42 3.36
C SER A 67 -10.41 0.66 3.43
N LEU A 68 -9.82 0.50 4.62
CA LEU A 68 -8.60 -0.29 4.81
C LEU A 68 -8.83 -1.79 4.59
N LEU A 69 -9.90 -2.36 5.16
CA LEU A 69 -10.25 -3.77 5.00
C LEU A 69 -10.53 -4.12 3.54
N SER A 70 -11.15 -3.20 2.79
CA SER A 70 -11.44 -3.39 1.36
C SER A 70 -10.19 -3.52 0.49
N THR A 71 -9.04 -3.02 0.96
CA THR A 71 -7.77 -3.00 0.22
C THR A 71 -6.72 -3.95 0.77
N LEU A 72 -6.83 -4.38 2.03
CA LEU A 72 -5.81 -5.15 2.75
C LEU A 72 -5.40 -6.46 2.08
N TRP A 73 -6.30 -7.08 1.31
CA TRP A 73 -6.01 -8.28 0.50
C TRP A 73 -4.89 -8.06 -0.54
N LEU A 74 -4.58 -6.81 -0.90
CA LEU A 74 -3.47 -6.45 -1.78
C LEU A 74 -2.09 -6.57 -1.10
N ALA A 75 -2.03 -6.55 0.24
CA ALA A 75 -0.74 -6.58 0.93
C ALA A 75 0.05 -7.89 0.68
N PRO A 76 -0.56 -9.09 0.74
CA PRO A 76 0.12 -10.31 0.31
C PRO A 76 0.48 -10.33 -1.17
N ALA A 77 -0.30 -9.68 -2.05
CA ALA A 77 0.07 -9.55 -3.47
C ALA A 77 1.30 -8.66 -3.65
N LEU A 78 1.41 -7.57 -2.88
CA LEU A 78 2.59 -6.71 -2.88
C LEU A 78 3.83 -7.46 -2.36
N ALA A 79 3.67 -8.27 -1.31
CA ALA A 79 4.74 -9.16 -0.85
C ALA A 79 5.11 -10.21 -1.92
N ALA A 80 4.13 -10.82 -2.58
CA ALA A 80 4.37 -11.74 -3.70
C ALA A 80 5.12 -11.06 -4.85
N PHE A 81 4.76 -9.82 -5.18
CA PHE A 81 5.44 -9.03 -6.20
C PHE A 81 6.92 -8.84 -5.86
N THR A 82 7.27 -8.53 -4.60
CA THR A 82 8.68 -8.44 -4.22
C THR A 82 9.44 -9.77 -4.30
N VAL A 83 8.80 -10.88 -3.95
CA VAL A 83 9.37 -12.23 -4.12
C VAL A 83 9.54 -12.56 -5.61
N LEU A 84 8.65 -12.09 -6.47
CA LEU A 84 8.76 -12.29 -7.92
C LEU A 84 9.95 -11.53 -8.52
N LEU A 85 10.30 -10.36 -7.98
CA LEU A 85 11.47 -9.60 -8.43
C LEU A 85 12.79 -10.29 -8.06
N GLU A 86 12.85 -10.95 -6.90
CA GLU A 86 14.02 -11.69 -6.41
C GLU A 86 13.63 -13.10 -5.93
N PRO A 87 13.34 -14.03 -6.87
CA PRO A 87 12.77 -15.34 -6.55
C PRO A 87 13.74 -16.29 -5.83
N THR A 88 15.04 -15.96 -5.83
CA THR A 88 16.10 -16.71 -5.16
C THR A 88 16.62 -16.00 -3.91
N ALA A 89 15.93 -14.96 -3.43
CA ALA A 89 16.33 -14.23 -2.23
C ALA A 89 16.44 -15.16 -1.02
N SER A 90 17.59 -15.10 -0.35
CA SER A 90 17.82 -15.68 0.96
C SER A 90 16.92 -15.05 2.04
N THR A 91 16.92 -15.63 3.23
CA THR A 91 16.16 -15.13 4.38
C THR A 91 16.55 -13.72 4.78
N GLU A 92 17.84 -13.38 4.69
CA GLU A 92 18.35 -12.03 5.00
C GLU A 92 17.94 -11.02 3.93
N GLU A 93 18.01 -11.41 2.66
CA GLU A 93 17.56 -10.57 1.55
C GLU A 93 16.04 -10.33 1.61
N LEU A 94 15.25 -11.33 2.01
CA LEU A 94 13.81 -11.18 2.20
C LEU A 94 13.49 -10.16 3.32
N ARG A 95 14.26 -10.15 4.41
CA ARG A 95 14.15 -9.10 5.45
C ARG A 95 14.53 -7.74 4.91
N ALA A 96 15.61 -7.66 4.12
CA ALA A 96 16.05 -6.40 3.51
C ALA A 96 14.99 -5.84 2.54
N LEU A 97 14.39 -6.69 1.71
CA LEU A 97 13.26 -6.34 0.85
C LEU A 97 12.06 -5.84 1.67
N GLY A 98 11.72 -6.54 2.76
CA GLY A 98 10.72 -6.07 3.72
C GLY A 98 11.04 -4.68 4.27
N GLY A 99 12.30 -4.42 4.64
CA GLY A 99 12.77 -3.10 5.06
C GLY A 99 12.62 -2.02 3.97
N ILE A 100 12.97 -2.33 2.72
CA ILE A 100 12.83 -1.41 1.57
C ILE A 100 11.35 -1.08 1.33
N VAL A 101 10.47 -2.08 1.35
CA VAL A 101 9.02 -1.87 1.20
C VAL A 101 8.46 -1.00 2.34
N GLY A 102 8.91 -1.26 3.57
CA GLY A 102 8.52 -0.46 4.73
C GLY A 102 8.98 0.99 4.61
N LEU A 103 10.23 1.20 4.16
CA LEU A 103 10.79 2.53 3.88
C LEU A 103 10.00 3.25 2.80
N ALA A 104 9.62 2.56 1.71
CA ALA A 104 8.78 3.14 0.66
C ALA A 104 7.41 3.58 1.22
N GLY A 105 6.81 2.77 2.10
CA GLY A 105 5.57 3.13 2.79
C GLY A 105 5.71 4.37 3.69
N MET A 106 6.82 4.47 4.41
CA MET A 106 7.16 5.64 5.23
C MET A 106 7.43 6.88 4.37
N LEU A 107 8.15 6.74 3.26
CA LEU A 107 8.39 7.84 2.34
C LEU A 107 7.08 8.36 1.74
N ASN A 108 6.18 7.47 1.31
CA ASN A 108 4.84 7.84 0.84
C ASN A 108 4.05 8.60 1.93
N TYR A 109 4.16 8.18 3.19
CA TYR A 109 3.53 8.88 4.31
C TYR A 109 4.09 10.30 4.48
N PHE A 110 5.42 10.46 4.43
CA PHE A 110 6.06 11.76 4.57
C PHE A 110 5.86 12.69 3.37
N LEU A 111 5.68 12.15 2.16
CA LEU A 111 5.39 12.92 0.96
C LEU A 111 3.94 13.39 0.87
N ARG A 112 3.06 12.89 1.74
CA ARG A 112 1.64 13.26 1.77
C ARG A 112 1.37 14.77 1.82
N PRO A 113 2.05 15.60 2.64
CA PRO A 113 1.86 17.05 2.62
C PRO A 113 2.24 17.65 1.27
N ILE A 114 3.27 17.10 0.59
CA ILE A 114 3.71 17.56 -0.72
C ILE A 114 2.67 17.20 -1.79
N TYR A 115 2.08 16.00 -1.74
CA TYR A 115 0.99 15.61 -2.65
C TYR A 115 -0.22 16.54 -2.53
N LEU A 116 -0.60 16.90 -1.31
CA LEU A 116 -1.71 17.82 -1.06
C LEU A 116 -1.40 19.24 -1.57
N LEU A 117 -0.18 19.73 -1.31
CA LEU A 117 0.25 21.03 -1.81
C LEU A 117 0.25 21.08 -3.34
N GLY A 118 0.85 20.09 -3.99
CA GLY A 118 0.86 19.99 -5.45
C GLY A 118 -0.55 19.93 -6.03
N TYR A 119 -1.46 19.23 -5.37
CA TYR A 119 -2.86 19.17 -5.81
C TYR A 119 -3.56 20.52 -5.72
N SER A 120 -3.44 21.20 -4.57
CA SER A 120 -4.04 22.53 -4.35
C SER A 120 -3.52 23.56 -5.36
N LEU A 121 -2.24 23.46 -5.75
CA LEU A 121 -1.65 24.33 -6.76
C LEU A 121 -2.23 24.07 -8.16
N VAL A 122 -2.37 22.80 -8.54
CA VAL A 122 -2.98 22.42 -9.83
C VAL A 122 -4.43 22.89 -9.91
N GLU A 123 -5.19 22.73 -8.82
CA GLU A 123 -6.58 23.18 -8.73
C GLU A 123 -6.68 24.71 -8.89
N ALA A 124 -5.84 25.47 -8.17
CA ALA A 124 -5.79 26.93 -8.30
C ALA A 124 -5.43 27.40 -9.72
N VAL A 125 -4.50 26.72 -10.41
CA VAL A 125 -4.13 27.05 -11.80
C VAL A 125 -5.27 26.75 -12.77
N GLN A 126 -6.00 25.64 -12.57
CA GLN A 126 -7.15 25.28 -13.40
C GLN A 126 -8.31 26.27 -13.24
N GLU A 127 -8.59 26.70 -12.02
CA GLU A 127 -9.60 27.74 -11.74
C GLU A 127 -9.26 29.05 -12.44
N TRP A 128 -8.01 29.50 -12.31
CA TRP A 128 -7.54 30.72 -12.98
C TRP A 128 -7.63 30.64 -14.51
N GLY A 129 -7.32 29.48 -15.09
CA GLY A 129 -7.48 29.22 -16.53
C GLY A 129 -8.94 29.20 -17.00
N ARG A 130 -9.88 28.73 -16.16
CA ARG A 130 -11.33 28.71 -16.47
C ARG A 130 -12.00 30.08 -16.36
N GLU A 131 -11.44 31.00 -15.56
CA GLU A 131 -11.92 32.39 -15.47
C GLU A 131 -11.40 33.30 -16.61
N SER A 132 -10.42 32.81 -17.39
CA SER A 132 -9.80 33.54 -18.49
C SER A 132 -10.44 33.44 -19.91
N PRO A 133 -11.62 32.85 -20.18
CA PRO A 133 -12.09 32.66 -21.56
C PRO A 133 -12.78 33.88 -22.18
N ASN A 134 -12.61 35.11 -21.66
CA ASN A 134 -13.23 36.30 -22.26
C ASN A 134 -12.44 37.60 -22.06
N ARG A 135 -11.17 37.62 -22.49
CA ARG A 135 -10.41 38.84 -22.78
C ARG A 135 -9.70 38.74 -24.11
#